data_AF-A0A4P7P086-F1
#
_entry.id   AF-A0A4P7P086-F1
#
_cell.length_a   1.000
_cell.length_b   1.000
_cell.length_c   1.000
_cell.angle_alpha   90.00
_cell.angle_beta   90.00
_cell.angle_gamma   90.00
#
_symmetry.space_group_name_H-M   'P 1'
#
loop_
_entity.id
_entity.type
_entity.pdbx_description
1 polymer ?
#
loop_
_entity_poly.entity_id
_entity_poly.type
_entity_poly.pdbx_seq_one_letter_code
_entity_poly.pdbx_strand_id
1 'polypeptide(L)'
;MVDGETFYSAIYDGASNLTGKLASKVWPVGEPAGVKVLTDTDTVYESNGKPASCIMSTAYHRYSDDSNLTPPSGAVTSDGFLDSSYPNPTMCDSAFQTHKRFKVSAQPASLTSGGIDMVFNVSDGNTSATLAPNSATRYMVLQKLNNYTGKHLSGFKIQVGTGVGAAFTAIGAATTVELSDGAGEKTGGGDIWGPEDRAAFSAGLFGPADPPKHPNPGFFDNTNRAGFTDAENTNKDEIASTGTMTSNYTTLFGGSKWLPAKYQPKGIFYDDDNNPDTDDQLVAWWGDNPNTTVEDYQWLKGDADNFTPVPVDTLNSYVGNSQYYIGGIEDTVNLGLTYAVDVGDIAPASDTFTLRMIPIADSNQYVPGYMEEGNQPPTELVLTGEGGSSFSAYNNTSLIAMILGFLGLGAWVARRKLSK
;
A
#
# COMPACT_ATOMS: atom_id res chain seq x y z
N MET A 1 -0.19 -11.05 -23.26
CA MET A 1 -0.08 -10.18 -22.09
C MET A 1 1.09 -9.25 -22.31
N VAL A 2 0.80 -7.96 -22.50
CA VAL A 2 1.81 -6.89 -22.42
C VAL A 2 2.16 -6.71 -20.94
N ASP A 3 3.39 -6.31 -20.62
CA ASP A 3 3.70 -5.72 -19.31
C ASP A 3 2.61 -4.72 -18.94
N GLY A 4 1.82 -5.02 -17.91
CA GLY A 4 0.73 -4.17 -17.44
C GLY A 4 -0.66 -4.82 -17.39
N GLU A 5 -0.85 -6.07 -17.83
CA GLU A 5 -2.15 -6.75 -17.70
C GLU A 5 -2.41 -7.22 -16.25
N THR A 6 -2.86 -6.26 -15.44
CA THR A 6 -3.40 -6.52 -14.09
C THR A 6 -4.79 -7.13 -14.23
N PHE A 7 -5.06 -8.26 -13.57
CA PHE A 7 -6.45 -8.66 -13.41
C PHE A 7 -7.14 -7.65 -12.47
N TYR A 8 -8.30 -7.18 -12.88
CA TYR A 8 -9.15 -6.37 -12.02
C TYR A 8 -10.52 -7.02 -11.92
N SER A 9 -10.99 -7.22 -10.69
CA SER A 9 -12.38 -7.58 -10.43
C SER A 9 -13.06 -6.49 -9.64
N ALA A 10 -14.20 -6.02 -10.13
CA ALA A 10 -15.06 -5.11 -9.38
C ALA A 10 -15.76 -5.85 -8.24
N ILE A 11 -15.84 -5.22 -7.07
CA ILE A 11 -16.58 -5.71 -5.91
C ILE A 11 -17.77 -4.77 -5.70
N TYR A 12 -18.98 -5.34 -5.70
CA TYR A 12 -20.23 -4.62 -5.53
C TYR A 12 -20.96 -5.06 -4.26
N ASP A 13 -21.71 -4.15 -3.65
CA ASP A 13 -22.50 -4.38 -2.41
C ASP A 13 -23.84 -5.11 -2.62
N GLY A 14 -24.05 -5.74 -3.78
CA GLY A 14 -25.34 -6.31 -4.18
C GLY A 14 -26.40 -5.30 -4.62
N ALA A 15 -26.19 -3.99 -4.40
CA ALA A 15 -27.00 -2.89 -4.91
C ALA A 15 -26.33 -2.14 -6.08
N SER A 16 -25.34 -2.79 -6.71
CA SER A 16 -24.53 -2.24 -7.82
C SER A 16 -23.67 -1.02 -7.46
N ASN A 17 -23.44 -0.73 -6.17
CA ASN A 17 -22.45 0.26 -5.79
C ASN A 17 -21.06 -0.38 -5.79
N LEU A 18 -20.13 0.19 -6.54
CA LEU A 18 -18.75 -0.29 -6.60
C LEU A 18 -18.03 0.08 -5.30
N THR A 19 -17.86 -0.89 -4.39
CA THR A 19 -17.22 -0.70 -3.09
C THR A 19 -15.73 -0.98 -3.11
N GLY A 20 -15.28 -1.91 -3.96
CA GLY A 20 -13.87 -2.26 -4.07
C GLY A 20 -13.45 -2.63 -5.49
N LYS A 21 -12.15 -2.60 -5.74
CA LYS A 21 -11.52 -3.27 -6.89
C LYS A 21 -10.45 -4.21 -6.37
N LEU A 22 -10.60 -5.50 -6.66
CA LEU A 22 -9.59 -6.51 -6.41
C LEU A 22 -8.58 -6.50 -7.55
N ALA A 23 -7.30 -6.54 -7.22
CA ALA A 23 -6.20 -6.60 -8.16
C ALA A 23 -5.05 -7.47 -7.65
N SER A 24 -4.17 -7.93 -8.55
CA SER A 24 -2.84 -8.45 -8.19
C SER A 24 -1.76 -7.86 -9.08
N LYS A 25 -0.50 -7.93 -8.66
CA LYS A 25 0.63 -7.32 -9.39
C LYS A 25 0.78 -8.01 -10.77
N VAL A 26 1.22 -7.20 -11.73
CA VAL A 26 1.26 -7.40 -13.19
C VAL A 26 1.80 -8.75 -13.65
N TRP A 27 2.79 -9.31 -12.97
CA TRP A 27 3.34 -10.62 -13.28
C TRP A 27 4.31 -10.99 -12.15
N PRO A 28 4.50 -12.28 -11.87
CA PRO A 28 3.76 -13.43 -12.39
C PRO A 28 2.41 -13.66 -11.70
N VAL A 29 1.33 -13.29 -12.38
CA VAL A 29 -0.04 -13.65 -11.97
C VAL A 29 -0.26 -15.12 -12.27
N GLY A 30 -0.85 -15.86 -11.35
CA GLY A 30 -1.23 -17.24 -11.60
C GLY A 30 -2.57 -17.35 -12.31
N GLU A 31 -2.71 -18.29 -13.26
CA GLU A 31 -3.98 -18.57 -13.92
C GLU A 31 -4.78 -19.66 -13.17
N PRO A 32 -6.09 -19.48 -12.93
CA PRO A 32 -6.87 -18.26 -13.18
C PRO A 32 -6.46 -17.12 -12.23
N ALA A 33 -6.42 -15.90 -12.76
CA ALA A 33 -6.05 -14.70 -12.02
C ALA A 33 -7.08 -14.39 -10.92
N GLY A 34 -6.65 -14.27 -9.66
CA GLY A 34 -7.57 -14.07 -8.56
C GLY A 34 -6.98 -14.22 -7.16
N VAL A 35 -7.90 -14.53 -6.24
CA VAL A 35 -7.61 -14.96 -4.88
C VAL A 35 -7.77 -16.47 -4.84
N LYS A 36 -6.80 -17.17 -4.26
CA LYS A 36 -6.86 -18.60 -3.99
C LYS A 36 -6.89 -18.85 -2.48
N VAL A 37 -7.52 -19.96 -2.13
CA VAL A 37 -7.51 -20.53 -0.79
C VAL A 37 -6.63 -21.78 -0.86
N LEU A 38 -5.54 -21.79 -0.09
CA LEU A 38 -4.70 -22.96 0.09
C LEU A 38 -5.00 -23.56 1.46
N THR A 39 -5.43 -24.82 1.46
CA THR A 39 -5.74 -25.59 2.67
C THR A 39 -4.67 -26.65 2.87
N ASP A 40 -3.96 -26.56 3.99
CA ASP A 40 -3.09 -27.63 4.47
C ASP A 40 -3.96 -28.64 5.25
N THR A 41 -3.99 -29.88 4.78
CA THR A 41 -4.77 -30.97 5.39
C THR A 41 -3.99 -31.76 6.45
N ASP A 42 -2.66 -31.59 6.48
CA ASP A 42 -1.73 -32.33 7.32
C ASP A 42 -1.32 -31.51 8.56
N THR A 43 -1.29 -30.17 8.43
CA THR A 43 -0.92 -29.23 9.49
C THR A 43 -2.08 -28.29 9.82
N VAL A 44 -2.75 -28.53 10.94
CA VAL A 44 -4.00 -27.84 11.32
C VAL A 44 -3.78 -26.37 11.69
N TYR A 45 -2.62 -26.05 12.28
CA TYR A 45 -2.44 -24.77 12.97
C TYR A 45 -1.24 -23.98 12.48
N GLU A 46 -0.01 -24.49 12.58
CA GLU A 46 1.19 -23.71 12.24
C GLU A 46 2.22 -24.52 11.44
N SER A 47 2.72 -23.93 10.36
CA SER A 47 3.97 -24.31 9.71
C SER A 47 4.94 -23.13 9.83
N ASN A 48 6.15 -23.38 10.33
CA ASN A 48 7.15 -22.34 10.60
C ASN A 48 6.66 -21.17 11.49
N GLY A 49 5.75 -21.45 12.43
CA GLY A 49 5.19 -20.47 13.37
C GLY A 49 4.19 -19.48 12.74
N LYS A 50 3.62 -19.82 11.58
CA LYS A 50 2.53 -19.10 10.91
C LYS A 50 1.45 -20.08 10.44
N PRO A 51 0.20 -19.66 10.20
CA PRO A 51 -0.83 -20.56 9.70
C PRO A 51 -0.41 -21.27 8.41
N ALA A 52 -0.61 -22.59 8.40
CA ALA A 52 -0.24 -23.44 7.28
C ALA A 52 -1.18 -23.27 6.07
N SER A 53 -2.44 -22.92 6.34
CA SER A 53 -3.42 -22.55 5.32
C SER A 53 -3.48 -21.04 5.14
N CYS A 54 -3.81 -20.58 3.93
CA CYS A 54 -3.88 -19.14 3.63
C CYS A 54 -4.87 -18.77 2.53
N ILE A 55 -5.36 -17.53 2.61
CA ILE A 55 -6.09 -16.83 1.55
C ILE A 55 -5.14 -15.79 0.96
N MET A 56 -4.80 -15.95 -0.32
CA MET A 56 -3.71 -15.22 -0.95
C MET A 56 -3.97 -15.00 -2.44
N SER A 57 -3.15 -14.20 -3.12
CA SER A 57 -3.24 -14.05 -4.57
C SER A 57 -2.77 -15.33 -5.29
N THR A 58 -3.32 -15.59 -6.48
CA THR A 58 -2.73 -16.52 -7.44
C THR A 58 -1.47 -15.88 -8.03
N ALA A 59 -0.31 -16.49 -7.75
CA ALA A 59 0.99 -16.03 -8.24
C ALA A 59 1.92 -17.23 -8.45
N TYR A 60 2.96 -16.99 -9.25
CA TYR A 60 4.11 -17.88 -9.41
C TYR A 60 5.38 -17.14 -8.95
N HIS A 61 6.53 -17.80 -8.87
CA HIS A 61 7.82 -17.14 -8.64
C HIS A 61 8.95 -18.01 -9.17
N ARG A 62 10.08 -17.40 -9.53
CA ARG A 62 11.24 -18.16 -9.98
C ARG A 62 11.83 -18.95 -8.83
N TYR A 63 12.50 -20.06 -9.12
CA TYR A 63 13.29 -20.76 -8.11
C TYR A 63 14.44 -19.91 -7.56
N SER A 64 14.97 -18.96 -8.35
CA SER A 64 15.97 -17.99 -7.88
C SER A 64 15.44 -17.02 -6.83
N ASP A 65 14.12 -16.81 -6.77
CA ASP A 65 13.50 -15.86 -5.84
C ASP A 65 13.41 -16.45 -4.41
N ASP A 66 13.64 -17.75 -4.24
CA ASP A 66 13.73 -18.42 -2.95
C ASP A 66 15.00 -19.27 -2.88
N SER A 67 16.02 -18.76 -2.18
CA SER A 67 17.31 -19.45 -2.03
C SER A 67 17.23 -20.81 -1.34
N ASN A 68 16.10 -21.13 -0.69
CA ASN A 68 15.89 -22.42 -0.03
C ASN A 68 15.23 -23.45 -0.96
N LEU A 69 14.71 -23.04 -2.12
CA LEU A 69 14.11 -23.94 -3.09
C LEU A 69 15.17 -24.49 -4.04
N THR A 70 15.24 -25.82 -4.13
CA THR A 70 16.05 -26.48 -5.16
C THR A 70 15.16 -26.74 -6.39
N PRO A 71 15.53 -26.25 -7.59
CA PRO A 71 14.78 -26.54 -8.80
C PRO A 71 14.68 -28.06 -9.03
N PRO A 72 13.55 -28.57 -9.54
CA PRO A 72 13.43 -29.96 -9.98
C PRO A 72 14.52 -30.34 -10.99
N SER A 73 14.84 -31.63 -11.11
CA SER A 73 15.82 -32.10 -12.08
C SER A 73 15.44 -31.67 -13.51
N GLY A 74 16.31 -30.89 -14.15
CA GLY A 74 16.11 -30.34 -15.49
C GLY A 74 15.55 -28.92 -15.52
N ALA A 75 15.09 -28.39 -14.39
CA ALA A 75 14.74 -26.98 -14.24
C ALA A 75 16.00 -26.13 -14.04
N VAL A 76 15.99 -24.90 -14.56
CA VAL A 76 16.98 -23.86 -14.24
C VAL A 76 16.42 -22.93 -13.17
N THR A 77 17.28 -22.17 -12.49
CA THR A 77 16.84 -21.26 -11.41
C THR A 77 15.93 -20.13 -11.90
N SER A 78 15.96 -19.81 -13.19
CA SER A 78 15.05 -18.84 -13.81
C SER A 78 13.68 -19.42 -14.19
N ASP A 79 13.47 -20.73 -14.08
CA ASP A 79 12.15 -21.36 -14.23
C ASP A 79 11.27 -21.05 -13.01
N GLY A 80 9.96 -21.28 -13.14
CA GLY A 80 9.00 -21.11 -12.05
C GLY A 80 7.72 -20.39 -12.45
N PHE A 81 7.71 -19.71 -13.59
CA PHE A 81 6.51 -19.07 -14.13
C PHE A 81 5.53 -20.07 -14.74
N LEU A 82 4.28 -19.64 -14.90
CA LEU A 82 3.19 -20.48 -15.41
C LEU A 82 3.50 -21.13 -16.76
N ASP A 83 4.20 -20.41 -17.64
CA ASP A 83 4.58 -20.82 -18.98
C ASP A 83 5.94 -21.54 -19.05
N SER A 84 6.64 -21.65 -17.92
CA SER A 84 7.88 -22.42 -17.84
C SER A 84 7.60 -23.93 -17.86
N SER A 85 8.62 -24.73 -18.23
CA SER A 85 8.51 -26.20 -18.18
C SER A 85 8.38 -26.74 -16.75
N TYR A 86 8.72 -25.91 -15.76
CA TYR A 86 8.72 -26.24 -14.34
C TYR A 86 8.07 -25.10 -13.54
N PRO A 87 6.72 -24.99 -13.58
CA PRO A 87 6.00 -23.94 -12.86
C PRO A 87 6.11 -24.12 -11.35
N ASN A 88 6.27 -23.01 -10.64
CA ASN A 88 6.46 -22.94 -9.19
C ASN A 88 5.42 -21.97 -8.56
N PRO A 89 4.24 -22.48 -8.20
CA PRO A 89 3.17 -21.64 -7.65
C PRO A 89 3.57 -21.13 -6.27
N THR A 90 3.20 -19.88 -5.96
CA THR A 90 3.46 -19.32 -4.64
C THR A 90 2.61 -20.01 -3.57
N MET A 91 3.22 -20.47 -2.49
CA MET A 91 2.58 -21.14 -1.35
C MET A 91 2.53 -20.22 -0.13
N CYS A 92 1.84 -20.62 0.95
CA CYS A 92 1.68 -19.80 2.15
C CYS A 92 3.03 -19.41 2.79
N ASP A 93 4.01 -20.31 2.71
CA ASP A 93 5.35 -20.21 3.28
C ASP A 93 6.44 -19.82 2.28
N SER A 94 6.10 -19.52 1.01
CA SER A 94 7.09 -19.07 0.02
C SER A 94 7.86 -17.84 0.50
N ALA A 95 9.06 -17.60 -0.05
CA ALA A 95 9.92 -16.48 0.33
C ALA A 95 9.30 -15.07 0.18
N PHE A 96 10.04 -14.07 0.65
CA PHE A 96 9.73 -12.65 0.48
C PHE A 96 9.57 -12.27 -1.02
N GLN A 97 8.84 -11.19 -1.32
CA GLN A 97 8.57 -10.69 -2.68
C GLN A 97 7.88 -11.65 -3.68
N THR A 98 7.41 -12.84 -3.26
CA THR A 98 6.68 -13.80 -4.13
C THR A 98 5.22 -13.43 -4.46
N HIS A 99 4.85 -12.15 -4.33
CA HIS A 99 3.52 -11.60 -4.68
C HIS A 99 2.31 -12.28 -4.00
N LYS A 100 2.48 -12.80 -2.78
CA LYS A 100 1.40 -13.48 -2.04
C LYS A 100 0.18 -12.60 -1.74
N ARG A 101 0.36 -11.28 -1.59
CA ARG A 101 -0.72 -10.40 -1.14
C ARG A 101 -1.62 -9.99 -2.30
N PHE A 102 -2.92 -10.25 -2.19
CA PHE A 102 -3.89 -9.63 -3.10
C PHE A 102 -4.15 -8.17 -2.69
N LYS A 103 -4.40 -7.29 -3.65
CA LYS A 103 -4.66 -5.87 -3.42
C LYS A 103 -6.16 -5.58 -3.52
N VAL A 104 -6.69 -4.84 -2.57
CA VAL A 104 -8.07 -4.33 -2.60
C VAL A 104 -8.04 -2.82 -2.57
N SER A 105 -8.47 -2.18 -3.65
CA SER A 105 -8.62 -0.73 -3.72
C SER A 105 -10.00 -0.31 -3.26
N ALA A 106 -10.09 0.27 -2.05
CA ALA A 106 -11.33 0.81 -1.51
C ALA A 106 -11.86 1.95 -2.37
N GLN A 107 -13.10 1.85 -2.86
CA GLN A 107 -13.73 2.86 -3.72
C GLN A 107 -14.64 3.79 -2.90
N PRO A 108 -15.05 4.96 -3.41
CA PRO A 108 -15.83 5.92 -2.62
C PRO A 108 -17.08 5.33 -1.94
N ALA A 109 -17.77 4.37 -2.58
CA ALA A 109 -18.96 3.75 -2.01
C ALA A 109 -18.67 2.85 -0.79
N SER A 110 -17.44 2.39 -0.56
CA SER A 110 -17.13 1.61 0.65
C SER A 110 -17.33 2.40 1.94
N LEU A 111 -17.35 3.74 1.87
CA LEU A 111 -17.61 4.62 3.01
C LEU A 111 -19.11 4.77 3.33
N THR A 112 -20.00 4.41 2.41
CA THR A 112 -21.46 4.62 2.54
C THR A 112 -22.26 3.33 2.45
N SER A 113 -21.75 2.31 1.78
CA SER A 113 -22.39 1.00 1.57
C SER A 113 -22.05 -0.05 2.64
N GLY A 114 -21.43 0.36 3.75
CA GLY A 114 -21.10 -0.53 4.87
C GLY A 114 -19.78 -1.28 4.73
N GLY A 115 -19.07 -1.17 3.59
CA GLY A 115 -17.73 -1.73 3.41
C GLY A 115 -17.53 -2.42 2.06
N ILE A 116 -16.46 -3.20 1.98
CA ILE A 116 -16.09 -4.05 0.84
C ILE A 116 -16.29 -5.49 1.27
N ASP A 117 -17.15 -6.23 0.59
CA ASP A 117 -17.51 -7.59 0.96
C ASP A 117 -16.87 -8.61 0.01
N MET A 118 -16.06 -9.50 0.56
CA MET A 118 -15.49 -10.64 -0.14
C MET A 118 -16.12 -11.93 0.39
N VAL A 119 -16.82 -12.65 -0.47
CA VAL A 119 -17.55 -13.86 -0.11
C VAL A 119 -16.72 -15.09 -0.47
N PHE A 120 -16.57 -15.99 0.48
CA PHE A 120 -15.83 -17.24 0.34
C PHE A 120 -16.76 -18.41 0.59
N ASN A 121 -16.69 -19.41 -0.28
CA ASN A 121 -17.39 -20.68 -0.05
C ASN A 121 -16.69 -21.45 1.07
N VAL A 122 -17.48 -22.10 1.90
CA VAL A 122 -17.02 -23.08 2.88
C VAL A 122 -17.17 -24.45 2.27
N SER A 123 -16.10 -25.23 2.28
CA SER A 123 -16.18 -26.64 1.89
C SER A 123 -16.80 -27.44 3.03
N ASP A 124 -17.87 -28.17 2.74
CA ASP A 124 -18.37 -29.21 3.63
C ASP A 124 -17.27 -30.24 3.89
N GLY A 125 -16.98 -30.48 5.17
CA GLY A 125 -16.22 -31.64 5.58
C GLY A 125 -14.72 -31.40 5.62
N ASN A 126 -14.28 -31.06 6.82
CA ASN A 126 -13.05 -31.61 7.33
C ASN A 126 -13.19 -33.15 7.38
N THR A 127 -12.94 -33.82 6.26
CA THR A 127 -12.94 -35.29 6.14
C THR A 127 -11.63 -35.90 6.63
N SER A 128 -10.72 -35.08 7.18
CA SER A 128 -9.48 -35.55 7.75
C SER A 128 -9.77 -36.43 8.96
N ALA A 129 -9.40 -37.70 8.86
CA ALA A 129 -9.57 -38.70 9.92
C ALA A 129 -8.76 -38.37 11.20
N THR A 130 -7.90 -37.34 11.16
CA THR A 130 -7.10 -36.86 12.28
C THR A 130 -7.70 -35.64 12.99
N LEU A 131 -8.75 -35.03 12.42
CA LEU A 131 -9.39 -33.84 12.97
C LEU A 131 -10.68 -34.21 13.70
N ALA A 132 -10.88 -33.62 14.87
CA ALA A 132 -12.13 -33.81 15.60
C ALA A 132 -13.29 -33.24 14.76
N PRO A 133 -14.48 -33.87 14.76
CA PRO A 133 -15.68 -33.26 14.18
C PRO A 133 -15.85 -31.83 14.71
N ASN A 134 -16.16 -30.86 13.84
CA ASN A 134 -16.27 -29.43 14.13
C ASN A 134 -14.93 -28.67 14.40
N SER A 135 -13.78 -29.19 13.96
CA SER A 135 -12.52 -28.45 14.04
C SER A 135 -12.46 -27.35 12.97
N ALA A 136 -12.30 -26.09 13.40
CA ALA A 136 -12.06 -24.97 12.49
C ALA A 136 -10.69 -25.07 11.81
N THR A 137 -10.62 -24.64 10.55
CA THR A 137 -9.36 -24.50 9.80
C THR A 137 -8.92 -23.05 9.85
N ARG A 138 -7.67 -22.81 10.25
CA ARG A 138 -7.10 -21.46 10.35
C ARG A 138 -6.47 -21.03 9.04
N TYR A 139 -6.97 -19.95 8.44
CA TYR A 139 -6.41 -19.35 7.24
C TYR A 139 -5.74 -18.02 7.54
N MET A 140 -4.45 -17.89 7.23
CA MET A 140 -3.80 -16.57 7.17
C MET A 140 -4.27 -15.81 5.94
N VAL A 141 -4.79 -14.60 6.12
CA VAL A 141 -5.17 -13.71 5.03
C VAL A 141 -4.01 -12.77 4.72
N LEU A 142 -3.50 -12.84 3.49
CA LEU A 142 -2.41 -11.99 3.00
C LEU A 142 -2.99 -10.95 2.04
N GLN A 143 -3.22 -9.73 2.52
CA GLN A 143 -3.83 -8.69 1.71
C GLN A 143 -3.09 -7.34 1.80
N LYS A 144 -3.41 -6.45 0.85
CA LYS A 144 -3.15 -5.00 0.93
C LYS A 144 -4.48 -4.27 0.71
N LEU A 145 -4.74 -3.24 1.52
CA LEU A 145 -5.86 -2.32 1.33
C LEU A 145 -5.30 -0.99 0.84
N ASN A 146 -5.78 -0.49 -0.29
CA ASN A 146 -5.35 0.77 -0.88
C ASN A 146 -6.48 1.80 -0.75
N ASN A 147 -6.15 3.04 -0.41
CA ASN A 147 -7.14 4.10 -0.26
C ASN A 147 -7.46 4.80 -1.60
N TYR A 148 -8.46 4.30 -2.33
CA TYR A 148 -9.01 4.96 -3.52
C TYR A 148 -10.38 5.61 -3.25
N THR A 149 -10.72 5.83 -1.96
CA THR A 149 -12.01 6.38 -1.56
C THR A 149 -12.17 7.86 -1.93
N GLY A 150 -11.05 8.52 -2.28
CA GLY A 150 -10.98 9.95 -2.51
C GLY A 150 -11.01 10.80 -1.24
N LYS A 151 -11.03 10.18 -0.06
CA LYS A 151 -11.01 10.82 1.26
C LYS A 151 -9.80 10.36 2.08
N HIS A 152 -9.36 11.22 2.99
CA HIS A 152 -8.46 10.83 4.06
C HIS A 152 -9.14 9.80 4.96
N LEU A 153 -8.39 8.78 5.39
CA LEU A 153 -8.87 7.76 6.32
C LEU A 153 -8.17 7.90 7.67
N SER A 154 -8.92 7.59 8.73
CA SER A 154 -8.42 7.57 10.11
C SER A 154 -8.17 6.17 10.65
N GLY A 155 -8.49 5.13 9.87
CA GLY A 155 -8.38 3.74 10.27
C GLY A 155 -9.18 2.80 9.38
N PHE A 156 -9.36 1.58 9.86
CA PHE A 156 -10.12 0.52 9.20
C PHE A 156 -10.78 -0.42 10.21
N LYS A 157 -11.73 -1.21 9.72
CA LYS A 157 -12.24 -2.42 10.38
C LYS A 157 -12.24 -3.59 9.41
N ILE A 158 -12.08 -4.78 9.95
CA ILE A 158 -12.30 -6.05 9.28
C ILE A 158 -13.36 -6.78 10.09
N GLN A 159 -14.41 -7.24 9.45
CA GLN A 159 -15.48 -8.01 10.08
C GLN A 159 -15.67 -9.33 9.36
N VAL A 160 -16.14 -10.34 10.10
CA VAL A 160 -16.58 -11.61 9.52
C VAL A 160 -18.07 -11.83 9.79
N GLY A 161 -18.76 -12.35 8.77
CA GLY A 161 -20.21 -12.45 8.78
C GLY A 161 -20.76 -13.24 7.62
N THR A 162 -22.05 -13.04 7.33
CA THR A 162 -22.74 -13.60 6.15
C THR A 162 -23.49 -12.49 5.43
N GLY A 163 -23.77 -12.68 4.13
CA GLY A 163 -24.43 -11.67 3.30
C GLY A 163 -23.49 -10.56 2.82
N VAL A 164 -24.03 -9.60 2.06
CA VAL A 164 -23.30 -8.47 1.47
C VAL A 164 -24.11 -7.17 1.56
N GLY A 165 -23.44 -6.02 1.48
CA GLY A 165 -24.03 -4.70 1.54
C GLY A 165 -24.92 -4.50 2.77
N ALA A 166 -26.14 -4.03 2.54
CA ALA A 166 -27.14 -3.85 3.60
C ALA A 166 -27.64 -5.16 4.22
N ALA A 167 -27.45 -6.31 3.55
CA ALA A 167 -27.86 -7.63 4.06
C ALA A 167 -26.77 -8.33 4.88
N PHE A 168 -25.58 -7.73 5.01
CA PHE A 168 -24.52 -8.31 5.82
C PHE A 168 -24.91 -8.35 7.29
N THR A 169 -24.64 -9.50 7.90
CA THR A 169 -24.84 -9.76 9.32
C THR A 169 -23.53 -10.32 9.89
N ALA A 170 -22.94 -9.62 10.86
CA ALA A 170 -21.77 -10.11 11.58
C ALA A 170 -22.11 -11.43 12.30
N ILE A 171 -21.15 -12.36 12.35
CA ILE A 171 -21.41 -13.72 12.84
C ILE A 171 -21.60 -13.77 14.37
N GLY A 172 -21.04 -12.80 15.11
CA GLY A 172 -21.18 -12.70 16.56
C GLY A 172 -20.37 -13.74 17.36
N ALA A 173 -20.50 -13.70 18.69
CA ALA A 173 -19.77 -14.59 19.59
C ALA A 173 -20.26 -16.05 19.52
N ALA A 174 -19.36 -17.00 19.82
CA ALA A 174 -19.62 -18.44 19.93
C ALA A 174 -20.03 -19.13 18.62
N THR A 175 -19.43 -18.70 17.51
CA THR A 175 -19.61 -19.31 16.19
C THR A 175 -18.38 -20.09 15.77
N THR A 176 -18.48 -20.76 14.63
CA THR A 176 -17.39 -21.53 14.03
C THR A 176 -16.49 -20.68 13.14
N VAL A 177 -16.77 -19.38 12.98
CA VAL A 177 -15.93 -18.48 12.19
C VAL A 177 -15.46 -17.31 13.04
N GLU A 178 -14.14 -17.20 13.22
CA GLU A 178 -13.54 -16.21 14.11
C GLU A 178 -12.38 -15.50 13.41
N LEU A 179 -12.18 -14.22 13.71
CA LEU A 179 -10.99 -13.46 13.34
C LEU A 179 -9.93 -13.61 14.43
N SER A 180 -8.66 -13.49 14.05
CA SER A 180 -7.55 -13.38 14.98
C SER A 180 -6.50 -12.41 14.44
N ASP A 181 -5.99 -11.53 15.30
CA ASP A 181 -4.83 -10.68 15.03
C ASP A 181 -3.49 -11.36 15.36
N GLY A 182 -3.52 -12.62 15.80
CA GLY A 182 -2.38 -13.47 16.12
C GLY A 182 -1.66 -13.13 17.43
N ALA A 183 -2.18 -12.20 18.24
CA ALA A 183 -1.53 -11.79 19.49
C ALA A 183 -1.57 -12.90 20.55
N GLY A 184 -0.40 -13.32 21.06
CA GLY A 184 -0.27 -14.36 22.08
C GLY A 184 -0.59 -15.79 21.62
N GLU A 185 -0.80 -16.01 20.32
CA GLU A 185 -1.28 -17.29 19.79
C GLU A 185 -0.16 -18.21 19.27
N LYS A 186 1.10 -17.76 19.22
CA LYS A 186 2.21 -18.55 18.68
C LYS A 186 2.52 -19.76 19.55
N THR A 187 2.77 -20.91 18.92
CA THR A 187 3.22 -22.11 19.64
C THR A 187 4.53 -21.83 20.40
N GLY A 188 4.52 -22.05 21.71
CA GLY A 188 5.66 -21.75 22.59
C GLY A 188 5.69 -20.33 23.15
N GLY A 189 4.67 -19.52 22.86
CA GLY A 189 4.46 -18.18 23.41
C GLY A 189 4.85 -17.05 22.44
N GLY A 190 4.15 -15.92 22.57
CA GLY A 190 4.33 -14.72 21.75
C GLY A 190 3.30 -14.61 20.62
N ASP A 191 3.52 -13.63 19.74
CA ASP A 191 2.61 -13.31 18.65
C ASP A 191 2.98 -14.07 17.37
N ILE A 192 1.98 -14.46 16.57
CA ILE A 192 2.18 -15.09 15.25
C ILE A 192 2.82 -14.09 14.28
N TRP A 193 2.33 -12.85 14.32
CA TRP A 193 2.83 -11.73 13.51
C TRP A 193 3.30 -10.60 14.42
N GLY A 194 4.43 -9.99 14.05
CA GLY A 194 4.84 -8.74 14.68
C GLY A 194 3.91 -7.58 14.28
N PRO A 195 3.89 -6.48 15.05
CA PRO A 195 3.10 -5.29 14.72
C PRO A 195 3.32 -4.76 13.28
N GLU A 196 4.51 -4.96 12.72
CA GLU A 196 4.91 -4.60 11.37
C GLU A 196 4.26 -5.46 10.26
N ASP A 197 3.73 -6.63 10.59
CA ASP A 197 3.10 -7.54 9.63
C ASP A 197 1.56 -7.36 9.56
N ARG A 198 0.92 -6.75 10.59
CA ARG A 198 -0.54 -6.75 10.75
C ARG A 198 -1.27 -5.60 10.06
N ALA A 199 -0.79 -4.37 10.22
CA ALA A 199 -1.44 -3.16 9.70
C ALA A 199 -0.44 -2.03 9.43
N ALA A 200 0.62 -2.34 8.69
CA ALA A 200 1.71 -1.41 8.39
C ALA A 200 1.76 -1.03 6.90
N PHE A 201 2.22 0.19 6.62
CA PHE A 201 2.66 0.54 5.26
C PHE A 201 3.92 -0.23 4.89
N SER A 202 4.22 -0.31 3.59
CA SER A 202 5.37 -1.07 3.10
C SER A 202 6.67 -0.65 3.80
N ALA A 203 7.46 -1.64 4.20
CA ALA A 203 8.80 -1.42 4.72
C ALA A 203 9.73 -0.84 3.65
N GLY A 204 10.83 -0.21 4.07
CA GLY A 204 11.71 0.59 3.20
C GLY A 204 11.35 2.08 3.16
N LEU A 205 10.11 2.46 3.46
CA LEU A 205 9.72 3.86 3.64
C LEU A 205 9.73 4.33 5.09
N PHE A 206 9.36 3.46 6.03
CA PHE A 206 9.24 3.80 7.46
C PHE A 206 9.80 2.67 8.31
N GLY A 207 10.43 3.02 9.44
CA GLY A 207 10.97 2.13 10.47
C GLY A 207 12.42 1.70 10.25
N PRO A 208 12.97 0.87 11.16
CA PRO A 208 14.37 0.46 11.13
C PRO A 208 14.67 -0.50 9.98
N ALA A 209 15.95 -0.71 9.72
CA ALA A 209 16.40 -1.79 8.86
C ALA A 209 15.90 -3.15 9.39
N ASP A 210 15.43 -4.01 8.50
CA ASP A 210 14.96 -5.38 8.75
C ASP A 210 15.71 -6.36 7.83
N PRO A 211 17.02 -6.59 8.07
CA PRO A 211 17.80 -7.50 7.24
C PRO A 211 17.36 -8.96 7.45
N PRO A 212 17.31 -9.79 6.40
CA PRO A 212 17.79 -9.48 5.04
C PRO A 212 16.77 -8.79 4.13
N LYS A 213 15.50 -8.64 4.54
CA LYS A 213 14.39 -8.19 3.66
C LYS A 213 14.51 -6.72 3.25
N HIS A 214 14.81 -5.85 4.21
CA HIS A 214 14.95 -4.41 4.02
C HIS A 214 16.25 -3.96 4.73
N PRO A 215 17.42 -4.13 4.11
CA PRO A 215 18.70 -3.89 4.77
C PRO A 215 18.94 -2.42 5.14
N ASN A 216 18.21 -1.50 4.51
CA ASN A 216 18.29 -0.06 4.76
C ASN A 216 17.13 0.41 5.64
N PRO A 217 17.34 1.42 6.50
CA PRO A 217 16.26 2.05 7.25
C PRO A 217 15.29 2.79 6.32
N GLY A 218 14.08 3.07 6.84
CA GLY A 218 13.03 3.75 6.12
C GLY A 218 13.42 5.16 5.64
N PHE A 219 13.06 5.49 4.39
CA PHE A 219 13.35 6.80 3.80
C PHE A 219 12.75 7.98 4.58
N PHE A 220 11.52 7.86 5.08
CA PHE A 220 10.79 8.95 5.77
C PHE A 220 10.87 8.90 7.30
N ASP A 221 11.24 7.75 7.85
CA ASP A 221 11.42 7.56 9.29
C ASP A 221 12.31 6.35 9.49
N ASN A 222 13.50 6.54 10.06
CA ASN A 222 14.45 5.45 10.27
C ASN A 222 14.16 4.62 11.53
N THR A 223 13.21 5.03 12.37
CA THR A 223 13.01 4.48 13.72
C THR A 223 11.63 3.85 13.88
N ASN A 224 10.57 4.51 13.39
CA ASN A 224 9.19 4.10 13.62
C ASN A 224 8.54 3.62 12.33
N ARG A 225 7.93 2.43 12.36
CA ARG A 225 7.07 1.95 11.27
C ARG A 225 5.81 2.83 11.19
N ALA A 226 5.38 3.14 9.97
CA ALA A 226 4.09 3.75 9.72
C ALA A 226 3.02 2.67 9.60
N GLY A 227 1.93 2.82 10.34
CA GLY A 227 0.87 1.81 10.41
C GLY A 227 -0.11 2.10 11.54
N PHE A 228 -1.19 1.34 11.55
CA PHE A 228 -2.15 1.37 12.65
C PHE A 228 -1.81 0.25 13.63
N THR A 229 -1.97 0.53 14.93
CA THR A 229 -2.23 -0.58 15.85
C THR A 229 -3.66 -1.05 15.64
N ASP A 230 -3.86 -2.34 15.75
CA ASP A 230 -5.13 -3.01 15.60
C ASP A 230 -5.39 -3.94 16.79
N ALA A 231 -6.67 -4.23 17.03
CA ALA A 231 -7.07 -5.21 18.02
C ALA A 231 -8.35 -5.92 17.58
N GLU A 232 -8.42 -7.20 17.93
CA GLU A 232 -9.62 -8.02 17.88
C GLU A 232 -10.61 -7.61 18.99
N ASN A 233 -11.90 -7.70 18.71
CA ASN A 233 -12.94 -7.50 19.71
C ASN A 233 -13.21 -8.79 20.51
N THR A 234 -13.97 -8.68 21.60
CA THR A 234 -14.29 -9.84 22.46
C THR A 234 -15.09 -10.94 21.77
N ASN A 235 -15.85 -10.59 20.72
CA ASN A 235 -16.68 -11.55 19.99
C ASN A 235 -15.92 -12.29 18.90
N LYS A 236 -14.65 -11.91 18.64
CA LYS A 236 -13.82 -12.44 17.56
C LYS A 236 -14.43 -12.27 16.17
N ASP A 237 -15.31 -11.28 15.99
CA ASP A 237 -15.98 -11.00 14.71
C ASP A 237 -15.54 -9.66 14.09
N GLU A 238 -14.69 -8.90 14.78
CA GLU A 238 -14.12 -7.64 14.30
C GLU A 238 -12.65 -7.49 14.71
N ILE A 239 -11.79 -7.07 13.77
CA ILE A 239 -10.48 -6.46 14.02
C ILE A 239 -10.57 -5.00 13.60
N ALA A 240 -10.18 -4.07 14.48
CA ALA A 240 -10.26 -2.64 14.20
C ALA A 240 -8.97 -1.92 14.55
N SER A 241 -8.65 -0.86 13.80
CA SER A 241 -7.57 0.05 14.17
C SER A 241 -7.87 0.73 15.51
N THR A 242 -6.95 0.66 16.46
CA THR A 242 -7.11 1.12 17.85
C THR A 242 -6.26 2.34 18.21
N GLY A 243 -5.31 2.74 17.37
CA GLY A 243 -4.31 3.76 17.72
C GLY A 243 -4.02 4.82 16.65
N THR A 244 -3.09 5.70 17.00
CA THR A 244 -2.51 6.70 16.10
C THR A 244 -1.23 6.16 15.47
N MET A 245 -0.93 6.58 14.24
CA MET A 245 0.36 6.25 13.62
C MET A 245 1.49 6.93 14.39
N THR A 246 2.53 6.17 14.73
CA THR A 246 3.65 6.62 15.57
C THR A 246 4.85 7.14 14.78
N SER A 247 4.83 7.02 13.46
CA SER A 247 5.90 7.50 12.55
C SER A 247 5.73 8.96 12.13
N ASN A 248 6.75 9.50 11.46
CA ASN A 248 6.72 10.81 10.77
C ASN A 248 5.63 10.97 9.70
N TYR A 249 4.93 9.90 9.29
CA TYR A 249 3.88 9.92 8.26
C TYR A 249 2.89 11.08 8.41
N THR A 250 2.31 11.25 9.60
CA THR A 250 1.28 12.30 9.83
C THR A 250 1.90 13.69 9.75
N THR A 251 3.12 13.88 10.25
CA THR A 251 3.86 15.14 10.17
C THR A 251 4.15 15.52 8.72
N LEU A 252 4.67 14.58 7.93
CA LEU A 252 5.11 14.83 6.56
C LEU A 252 3.95 15.08 5.59
N PHE A 253 2.78 14.51 5.88
CA PHE A 253 1.67 14.48 4.93
C PHE A 253 0.44 15.29 5.36
N GLY A 254 0.60 16.25 6.30
CA GLY A 254 -0.43 17.24 6.64
C GLY A 254 -1.43 16.82 7.71
N GLY A 255 -1.07 15.86 8.56
CA GLY A 255 -1.82 15.47 9.76
C GLY A 255 -2.86 14.37 9.55
N SER A 256 -3.14 13.95 8.31
CA SER A 256 -3.96 12.77 8.05
C SER A 256 -3.23 11.50 8.45
N LYS A 257 -3.99 10.54 8.99
CA LYS A 257 -3.46 9.21 9.28
C LYS A 257 -3.28 8.39 8.00
N TRP A 258 -4.06 8.61 6.94
CA TRP A 258 -3.94 7.80 5.73
C TRP A 258 -4.46 8.56 4.50
N LEU A 259 -3.52 8.91 3.62
CA LEU A 259 -3.79 9.66 2.39
C LEU A 259 -4.62 8.85 1.38
N PRO A 260 -5.53 9.50 0.63
CA PRO A 260 -6.10 8.92 -0.57
C PRO A 260 -5.08 8.93 -1.72
N ALA A 261 -5.18 7.95 -2.62
CA ALA A 261 -4.29 7.76 -3.77
C ALA A 261 -4.18 9.01 -4.67
N LYS A 262 -5.21 9.86 -4.74
CA LYS A 262 -5.17 11.12 -5.49
C LYS A 262 -4.17 12.15 -4.92
N TYR A 263 -3.73 11.97 -3.68
CA TYR A 263 -2.72 12.79 -3.00
C TYR A 263 -1.43 12.00 -2.73
N GLN A 264 -1.20 10.92 -3.46
CA GLN A 264 0.05 10.16 -3.40
C GLN A 264 1.25 11.10 -3.65
N PRO A 265 2.22 11.19 -2.71
CA PRO A 265 3.42 11.99 -2.89
C PRO A 265 4.23 11.53 -4.11
N LYS A 266 5.04 12.45 -4.65
CA LYS A 266 5.99 12.14 -5.73
C LYS A 266 7.41 12.00 -5.20
N GLY A 267 8.15 11.11 -5.83
CA GLY A 267 9.56 10.85 -5.54
C GLY A 267 10.41 10.85 -6.80
N ILE A 268 11.71 11.05 -6.62
CA ILE A 268 12.73 10.70 -7.60
C ILE A 268 13.23 9.32 -7.24
N PHE A 269 13.16 8.40 -8.20
CA PHE A 269 13.61 7.03 -8.08
C PHE A 269 14.90 6.84 -8.87
N TYR A 270 15.75 5.94 -8.39
CA TYR A 270 16.98 5.49 -9.04
C TYR A 270 16.91 3.99 -9.30
N ASP A 271 16.93 3.62 -10.57
CA ASP A 271 16.97 2.25 -11.08
C ASP A 271 18.44 1.85 -11.28
N ASP A 272 19.03 1.15 -10.32
CA ASP A 272 20.47 0.92 -10.25
C ASP A 272 20.96 -0.17 -11.23
N ASP A 273 20.06 -1.07 -11.66
CA ASP A 273 20.37 -2.19 -12.54
C ASP A 273 19.56 -2.24 -13.85
N ASN A 274 18.70 -1.25 -14.10
CA ASN A 274 17.82 -1.13 -15.26
C ASN A 274 16.90 -2.38 -15.42
N ASN A 275 16.54 -2.98 -14.29
CA ASN A 275 15.79 -4.21 -14.23
C ASN A 275 14.37 -3.94 -13.72
N PRO A 276 13.32 -4.10 -14.55
CA PRO A 276 11.95 -3.86 -14.10
C PRO A 276 11.46 -4.84 -13.01
N ASP A 277 12.22 -5.91 -12.72
CA ASP A 277 11.92 -6.87 -11.65
C ASP A 277 12.44 -6.41 -10.26
N THR A 278 13.35 -5.45 -10.19
CA THR A 278 13.90 -4.91 -8.93
C THR A 278 13.12 -3.67 -8.49
N ASP A 279 13.14 -3.39 -7.18
CA ASP A 279 12.48 -2.21 -6.63
C ASP A 279 13.45 -1.01 -6.72
N ASP A 280 13.04 0.05 -7.42
CA ASP A 280 13.85 1.26 -7.54
C ASP A 280 14.06 1.98 -6.20
N GLN A 281 15.23 2.58 -6.03
CA GLN A 281 15.56 3.30 -4.81
C GLN A 281 14.93 4.70 -4.81
N LEU A 282 14.13 5.02 -3.79
CA LEU A 282 13.69 6.39 -3.52
C LEU A 282 14.88 7.24 -3.03
N VAL A 283 15.27 8.26 -3.80
CA VAL A 283 16.41 9.13 -3.47
C VAL A 283 16.01 10.54 -3.06
N ALA A 284 14.81 10.99 -3.46
CA ALA A 284 14.25 12.26 -3.05
C ALA A 284 12.73 12.22 -3.09
N TRP A 285 12.08 13.09 -2.33
CA TRP A 285 10.62 13.29 -2.38
C TRP A 285 10.28 14.76 -2.52
N TRP A 286 9.14 15.05 -3.13
CA TRP A 286 8.63 16.42 -3.25
C TRP A 286 7.72 16.74 -2.08
N GLY A 287 8.09 17.75 -1.29
CA GLY A 287 7.30 18.17 -0.16
C GLY A 287 7.87 19.36 0.59
N ASP A 288 7.22 19.68 1.71
CA ASP A 288 7.64 20.74 2.62
C ASP A 288 8.65 20.21 3.64
N ASN A 289 9.62 21.04 4.01
CA ASN A 289 10.65 20.65 4.95
C ASN A 289 10.11 20.68 6.39
N PRO A 290 9.94 19.50 7.04
CA PRO A 290 9.32 19.43 8.37
C PRO A 290 10.16 20.09 9.47
N ASN A 291 11.44 20.38 9.20
CA ASN A 291 12.37 21.00 10.14
C ASN A 291 12.34 22.53 10.08
N THR A 292 11.50 23.12 9.24
CA THR A 292 11.37 24.57 9.09
C THR A 292 9.93 25.01 9.35
N THR A 293 9.74 26.29 9.68
CA THR A 293 8.41 26.87 9.86
C THR A 293 7.91 27.61 8.61
N VAL A 294 8.73 27.65 7.56
CA VAL A 294 8.41 28.31 6.30
C VAL A 294 8.02 27.20 5.33
N GLU A 295 6.79 27.23 4.85
CA GLU A 295 6.35 26.30 3.82
C GLU A 295 7.14 26.55 2.53
N ASP A 296 7.93 25.56 2.12
CA ASP A 296 8.79 25.62 0.93
C ASP A 296 8.88 24.25 0.25
N TYR A 297 8.02 24.06 -0.75
CA TYR A 297 7.92 22.81 -1.50
C TYR A 297 9.08 22.64 -2.46
N GLN A 298 9.88 21.61 -2.21
CA GLN A 298 11.09 21.32 -2.97
C GLN A 298 11.43 19.83 -2.94
N TRP A 299 12.47 19.43 -3.68
CA TRP A 299 13.03 18.09 -3.57
C TRP A 299 13.83 17.96 -2.28
N LEU A 300 13.41 17.05 -1.42
CA LEU A 300 14.01 16.78 -0.13
C LEU A 300 14.58 15.37 -0.10
N LYS A 301 15.69 15.20 0.60
CA LYS A 301 16.23 13.88 0.96
C LYS A 301 15.40 13.23 2.07
N GLY A 302 15.76 12.00 2.44
CA GLY A 302 15.12 11.26 3.52
C GLY A 302 15.50 11.71 4.93
N ASP A 303 14.95 11.02 5.92
CA ASP A 303 15.14 11.23 7.36
C ASP A 303 16.62 11.09 7.78
N ALA A 304 17.37 10.18 7.13
CA ALA A 304 18.81 10.02 7.36
C ALA A 304 19.62 11.29 7.03
N ASP A 305 19.14 12.12 6.11
CA ASP A 305 19.72 13.42 5.75
C ASP A 305 18.95 14.58 6.39
N ASN A 306 18.13 14.31 7.41
CA ASN A 306 17.30 15.29 8.12
C ASN A 306 16.43 16.14 7.16
N PHE A 307 15.89 15.50 6.12
CA PHE A 307 15.08 16.16 5.09
C PHE A 307 15.76 17.37 4.46
N THR A 308 17.09 17.34 4.31
CA THR A 308 17.83 18.44 3.67
C THR A 308 17.42 18.57 2.19
N PRO A 309 17.25 19.80 1.67
CA PRO A 309 17.02 20.01 0.24
C PRO A 309 18.08 19.37 -0.64
N VAL A 310 17.66 18.79 -1.76
CA VAL A 310 18.57 18.24 -2.76
C VAL A 310 19.26 19.40 -3.49
N PRO A 311 20.60 19.47 -3.52
CA PRO A 311 21.30 20.53 -4.22
C PRO A 311 20.99 20.57 -5.72
N VAL A 312 20.96 21.78 -6.29
CA VAL A 312 20.72 22.04 -7.72
C VAL A 312 21.66 21.22 -8.61
N ASP A 313 22.95 21.17 -8.28
CA ASP A 313 23.93 20.38 -9.04
C ASP A 313 23.63 18.87 -9.01
N THR A 314 23.13 18.39 -7.88
CA THR A 314 22.70 16.99 -7.74
C THR A 314 21.46 16.72 -8.60
N LEU A 315 20.46 17.59 -8.56
CA LEU A 315 19.28 17.46 -9.44
C LEU A 315 19.68 17.51 -10.92
N ASN A 316 20.57 18.42 -11.30
CA ASN A 316 21.08 18.54 -12.66
C ASN A 316 21.83 17.27 -13.12
N SER A 317 22.51 16.59 -12.19
CA SER A 317 23.15 15.29 -12.48
C SER A 317 22.14 14.17 -12.77
N TYR A 318 20.92 14.26 -12.22
CA TYR A 318 19.86 13.27 -12.48
C TYR A 318 19.22 13.46 -13.85
N VAL A 319 19.04 14.71 -14.32
CA VAL A 319 18.38 15.03 -15.60
C VAL A 319 19.02 14.33 -16.81
N GLY A 320 20.34 14.14 -16.79
CA GLY A 320 21.08 13.50 -17.88
C GLY A 320 21.17 11.98 -17.78
N ASN A 321 20.63 11.36 -16.73
CA ASN A 321 20.78 9.93 -16.48
C ASN A 321 19.40 9.24 -16.52
N SER A 322 19.24 8.31 -17.48
CA SER A 322 17.99 7.56 -17.68
C SER A 322 17.61 6.64 -16.52
N GLN A 323 18.54 6.38 -15.60
CA GLN A 323 18.27 5.62 -14.37
C GLN A 323 17.45 6.42 -13.35
N TYR A 324 17.30 7.73 -13.54
CA TYR A 324 16.50 8.57 -12.65
C TYR A 324 15.18 8.97 -13.30
N TYR A 325 14.09 8.87 -12.53
CA TYR A 325 12.77 9.30 -12.99
C TYR A 325 11.89 9.80 -11.85
N ILE A 326 10.84 10.56 -12.18
CA ILE A 326 9.83 11.02 -11.21
C ILE A 326 8.66 10.03 -11.23
N GLY A 327 8.34 9.49 -10.05
CA GLY A 327 7.28 8.50 -9.85
C GLY A 327 6.37 8.86 -8.68
N GLY A 328 5.22 8.17 -8.59
CA GLY A 328 4.40 8.23 -7.39
C GLY A 328 4.89 7.23 -6.34
N ILE A 329 4.89 7.63 -5.07
CA ILE A 329 5.28 6.75 -3.95
C ILE A 329 4.04 5.96 -3.49
N GLU A 330 3.68 4.88 -4.21
CA GLU A 330 2.39 4.15 -4.02
C GLU A 330 2.27 3.57 -2.61
N ASP A 331 3.40 3.21 -2.01
CA ASP A 331 3.43 2.58 -0.71
C ASP A 331 2.97 3.49 0.44
N THR A 332 2.88 4.81 0.26
CA THR A 332 2.30 5.70 1.28
C THR A 332 0.78 5.60 1.36
N VAL A 333 0.12 4.96 0.39
CA VAL A 333 -1.35 4.80 0.38
C VAL A 333 -1.79 3.34 0.52
N ASN A 334 -0.83 2.42 0.69
CA ASN A 334 -1.02 0.98 0.68
C ASN A 334 -0.79 0.36 2.06
N LEU A 335 -1.86 0.01 2.74
CA LEU A 335 -1.79 -0.65 4.04
C LEU A 335 -1.66 -2.17 3.84
N GLY A 336 -0.55 -2.76 4.27
CA GLY A 336 -0.41 -4.20 4.38
C GLY A 336 -1.24 -4.73 5.54
N LEU A 337 -2.07 -5.73 5.27
CA LEU A 337 -2.94 -6.35 6.27
C LEU A 337 -2.69 -7.85 6.34
N THR A 338 -2.40 -8.34 7.55
CA THR A 338 -2.24 -9.79 7.82
C THR A 338 -2.98 -10.14 9.09
N TYR A 339 -3.84 -11.14 9.01
CA TYR A 339 -4.65 -11.64 10.11
C TYR A 339 -5.05 -13.08 9.81
N ALA A 340 -5.65 -13.77 10.78
CA ALA A 340 -6.24 -15.08 10.61
C ALA A 340 -7.77 -15.00 10.53
N VAL A 341 -8.35 -15.93 9.77
CA VAL A 341 -9.74 -16.33 9.91
C VAL A 341 -9.79 -17.82 10.19
N ASP A 342 -10.35 -18.20 11.33
CA ASP A 342 -10.71 -19.57 11.66
C ASP A 342 -12.05 -19.88 11.03
N VAL A 343 -12.16 -20.97 10.27
CA VAL A 343 -13.37 -21.34 9.54
C VAL A 343 -13.75 -22.79 9.88
N GLY A 344 -14.85 -22.96 10.62
CA GLY A 344 -15.51 -24.24 10.88
C GLY A 344 -16.91 -24.30 10.24
N ASP A 345 -17.76 -25.19 10.76
CA ASP A 345 -19.07 -25.48 10.17
C ASP A 345 -20.06 -24.31 10.28
N ILE A 346 -20.47 -23.73 9.15
CA ILE A 346 -21.45 -22.62 9.09
C ILE A 346 -22.88 -23.18 8.91
N ALA A 347 -23.29 -24.07 9.82
CA ALA A 347 -24.65 -24.62 9.79
C ALA A 347 -25.64 -23.73 10.59
N PRO A 348 -26.91 -23.56 10.14
CA PRO A 348 -27.55 -24.17 8.96
C PRO A 348 -27.83 -23.18 7.81
N ALA A 349 -27.21 -22.00 7.78
CA ALA A 349 -27.76 -20.85 7.02
C ALA A 349 -26.98 -20.44 5.76
N SER A 350 -25.74 -20.90 5.56
CA SER A 350 -24.88 -20.38 4.48
C SER A 350 -23.67 -21.28 4.24
N ASP A 351 -23.49 -21.79 3.02
CA ASP A 351 -22.26 -22.46 2.57
C ASP A 351 -21.13 -21.43 2.30
N THR A 352 -21.23 -20.23 2.88
CA THR A 352 -20.33 -19.11 2.66
C THR A 352 -20.09 -18.29 3.92
N PHE A 353 -18.95 -17.62 3.99
CA PHE A 353 -18.73 -16.49 4.89
C PHE A 353 -18.26 -15.26 4.10
N THR A 354 -18.46 -14.10 4.68
CA THR A 354 -18.06 -12.80 4.12
C THR A 354 -16.99 -12.18 5.00
N LEU A 355 -15.86 -11.83 4.40
CA LEU A 355 -14.91 -10.87 4.97
C LEU A 355 -15.28 -9.46 4.51
N ARG A 356 -15.60 -8.60 5.47
CA ARG A 356 -15.98 -7.21 5.23
C ARG A 356 -14.86 -6.28 5.65
N MET A 357 -14.37 -5.45 4.74
CA MET A 357 -13.40 -4.38 5.04
C MET A 357 -14.10 -3.03 5.05
N ILE A 358 -13.96 -2.28 6.15
CA ILE A 358 -14.60 -0.97 6.34
C ILE A 358 -13.52 0.10 6.52
N PRO A 359 -13.21 0.90 5.49
CA PRO A 359 -12.38 2.08 5.68
C PRO A 359 -13.12 3.13 6.52
N ILE A 360 -12.43 3.78 7.45
CA ILE A 360 -13.00 4.81 8.32
C ILE A 360 -12.54 6.17 7.81
N ALA A 361 -13.46 7.00 7.35
CA ALA A 361 -13.13 8.37 6.93
C ALA A 361 -12.55 9.17 8.10
N ASP A 362 -11.51 9.94 7.84
CA ASP A 362 -11.01 10.93 8.79
C ASP A 362 -12.01 12.08 8.91
N SER A 363 -12.17 12.62 10.11
CA SER A 363 -12.88 13.88 10.31
C SER A 363 -12.18 15.07 9.66
N ASN A 364 -10.85 15.00 9.55
CA ASN A 364 -10.04 16.02 8.89
C ASN A 364 -9.86 15.66 7.40
N GLN A 365 -10.43 16.49 6.53
CA GLN A 365 -10.32 16.36 5.08
C GLN A 365 -9.69 17.64 4.54
N TYR A 366 -8.58 17.52 3.81
CA TYR A 366 -7.87 18.67 3.25
C TYR A 366 -7.24 18.30 1.90
N VAL A 367 -6.56 19.26 1.28
CA VAL A 367 -5.64 19.02 0.15
C VAL A 367 -4.25 19.24 0.74
N PRO A 368 -3.33 18.26 0.70
CA PRO A 368 -1.97 18.50 1.16
C PRO A 368 -1.34 19.64 0.35
N GLY A 369 -0.59 20.53 0.99
CA GLY A 369 -0.11 21.73 0.31
C GLY A 369 0.81 21.45 -0.89
N TYR A 370 1.53 20.32 -0.90
CA TYR A 370 2.31 19.85 -2.07
C TYR A 370 1.46 19.39 -3.27
N MET A 371 0.13 19.28 -3.09
CA MET A 371 -0.84 18.98 -4.14
C MET A 371 -1.60 20.21 -4.62
N GLU A 372 -1.47 21.35 -3.93
CA GLU A 372 -2.12 22.60 -4.32
C GLU A 372 -1.56 23.15 -5.63
N GLU A 373 -2.39 23.86 -6.37
CA GLU A 373 -2.01 24.47 -7.64
C GLU A 373 -0.85 25.47 -7.42
N GLY A 374 0.26 25.26 -8.13
CA GLY A 374 1.50 26.04 -7.97
C GLY A 374 2.55 25.42 -7.06
N ASN A 375 2.18 24.42 -6.24
CA ASN A 375 3.09 23.68 -5.36
C ASN A 375 3.35 22.26 -5.84
N GLN A 376 2.73 21.83 -6.94
CA GLN A 376 2.88 20.49 -7.48
C GLN A 376 4.31 20.27 -8.01
N PRO A 377 4.84 19.03 -7.88
CA PRO A 377 6.13 18.70 -8.43
C PRO A 377 6.14 18.84 -9.96
N PRO A 378 7.32 19.10 -10.56
CA PRO A 378 7.53 18.91 -11.98
C PRO A 378 7.12 17.49 -12.43
N THR A 379 6.60 17.37 -13.65
CA THR A 379 6.23 16.07 -14.23
C THR A 379 7.43 15.31 -14.78
N GLU A 380 8.56 16.00 -15.00
CA GLU A 380 9.80 15.45 -15.53
C GLU A 380 11.00 16.15 -14.86
N LEU A 381 12.15 15.47 -14.83
CA LEU A 381 13.40 16.08 -14.38
C LEU A 381 13.86 17.07 -15.45
N VAL A 382 13.98 18.34 -15.07
CA VAL A 382 14.45 19.42 -15.94
C VAL A 382 15.69 20.07 -15.37
N LEU A 383 16.58 20.55 -16.25
CA LEU A 383 17.75 21.31 -15.82
C LEU A 383 17.29 22.57 -15.07
N THR A 384 17.68 22.64 -13.81
CA THR A 384 17.53 23.82 -12.98
C THR A 384 18.73 24.73 -13.23
N GLY A 385 18.51 25.84 -13.94
CA GLY A 385 19.60 26.78 -14.23
C GLY A 385 20.14 27.43 -12.95
N GLU A 386 21.46 27.61 -12.86
CA GLU A 386 22.17 28.30 -11.75
C GLU A 386 21.88 29.83 -11.68
N GLY A 387 20.80 30.30 -12.30
CA GLY A 387 20.55 31.72 -12.53
C GLY A 387 19.16 32.17 -12.09
N GLY A 388 18.97 32.39 -10.79
CA GLY A 388 17.97 33.32 -10.28
C GLY A 388 16.71 32.69 -9.67
N SER A 389 16.59 32.88 -8.36
CA SER A 389 15.38 32.86 -7.53
C SER A 389 14.39 31.71 -7.73
N SER A 390 14.24 30.92 -6.67
CA SER A 390 13.01 30.22 -6.30
C SER A 390 11.76 30.91 -6.87
N PHE A 391 11.12 30.24 -7.83
CA PHE A 391 9.74 30.53 -8.20
C PHE A 391 8.83 30.04 -7.06
N SER A 392 8.85 30.77 -5.94
CA SER A 392 7.74 30.80 -5.00
C SER A 392 6.72 31.80 -5.56
N ALA A 393 5.54 31.27 -5.89
CA ALA A 393 4.29 31.97 -6.19
C ALA A 393 4.34 33.11 -7.22
N TYR A 394 3.47 33.01 -8.24
CA TYR A 394 3.03 34.13 -9.07
C TYR A 394 2.51 35.29 -8.21
N ASN A 395 3.41 36.20 -7.80
CA ASN A 395 3.02 37.45 -7.17
C ASN A 395 2.68 38.44 -8.31
N ASN A 396 1.37 38.61 -8.54
CA ASN A 396 0.78 39.53 -9.53
C ASN A 396 1.30 40.99 -9.42
N THR A 397 2.01 41.35 -8.34
CA THR A 397 2.69 42.64 -8.20
C THR A 397 3.86 42.83 -9.17
N SER A 398 4.57 41.79 -9.58
CA SER A 398 5.71 41.93 -10.52
C SER A 398 5.26 42.26 -11.94
N LEU A 399 4.17 41.63 -12.40
CA LEU A 399 3.55 41.93 -13.70
C LEU A 399 2.95 43.34 -13.73
N ILE A 400 2.31 43.77 -12.64
CA ILE A 400 1.78 45.14 -12.50
C ILE A 400 2.91 46.18 -12.47
N ALA A 401 4.01 45.92 -11.75
CA ALA A 401 5.18 46.80 -11.73
C ALA A 401 5.83 46.92 -13.12
N MET A 402 5.88 45.82 -13.88
CA MET A 402 6.45 45.82 -15.23
C MET A 402 5.55 46.60 -16.21
N ILE A 403 4.21 46.40 -16.16
CA ILE A 403 3.25 47.15 -16.98
C ILE A 403 3.29 48.65 -16.65
N LEU A 404 3.35 49.01 -15.36
CA LEU A 404 3.46 50.42 -14.93
C LEU A 404 4.82 51.03 -15.31
N GLY A 405 5.90 50.25 -15.29
CA GLY A 405 7.22 50.67 -15.78
C GLY A 405 7.22 50.98 -17.27
N PHE A 406 6.61 50.11 -18.10
CA PHE A 406 6.48 50.34 -19.54
C PHE A 406 5.56 51.51 -19.88
N LEU A 407 4.46 51.70 -19.14
CA LEU A 407 3.58 52.87 -19.31
C LEU A 407 4.27 54.17 -18.87
N GLY A 408 5.06 54.14 -17.80
CA GLY A 408 5.83 55.30 -17.33
C GLY A 408 6.94 55.72 -18.30
N LEU A 409 7.69 54.77 -18.85
CA LEU A 409 8.70 55.01 -19.88
C LEU A 409 8.08 55.48 -21.21
N GLY A 410 6.95 54.89 -21.60
CA GLY A 410 6.19 55.32 -22.78
C GLY A 410 5.69 56.76 -22.68
N ALA A 411 5.17 57.16 -21.52
CA ALA A 411 4.73 58.53 -21.26
C ALA A 411 5.89 59.54 -21.27
N TRP A 412 7.07 59.16 -20.78
CA TRP A 412 8.26 60.01 -20.78
C TRP A 412 8.83 60.24 -22.20
N VAL A 413 8.86 59.20 -23.04
CA VAL A 413 9.29 59.30 -24.44
C VAL A 413 8.29 60.09 -25.28
N ALA A 414 6.98 59.94 -25.04
CA ALA A 414 5.94 60.73 -25.71
C ALA A 414 6.03 62.23 -25.35
N ARG A 415 6.30 62.57 -24.09
CA ARG A 415 6.51 63.98 -23.67
C ARG A 415 7.69 64.65 -24.37
N ARG A 416 8.79 63.93 -24.61
CA ARG A 416 9.98 64.47 -25.31
C ARG A 416 9.79 64.68 -26.81
N LYS A 417 8.85 63.97 -27.44
CA LYS A 417 8.55 64.13 -28.88
C LYS A 417 7.51 65.21 -29.19
N LEU A 418 6.70 65.60 -28.21
CA LEU A 418 5.67 66.65 -28.37
C LEU A 418 6.15 68.05 -27.96
N SER A 419 7.39 68.19 -27.48
CA SER A 419 7.99 69.48 -27.09
C SER A 419 8.99 70.03 -28.12
N LYS A 420 8.83 69.71 -29.40
CA LYS A 420 9.55 70.34 -30.51
C LYS A 420 8.57 70.93 -31.51
#